data_AF-A0A2V7KDA0-F1
#
_entry.id   AF-A0A2V7KDA0-F1
#
_cell.length_a   1.000
_cell.length_b   1.000
_cell.length_c   1.000
_cell.angle_alpha   90.00
_cell.angle_beta   90.00
_cell.angle_gamma   90.00
#
_symmetry.space_group_name_H-M   'P 1'
#
loop_
_entity.id
_entity.type
_entity.pdbx_description
1 polymer ?
#
loop_
_entity_poly.entity_id
_entity_poly.type
_entity_poly.pdbx_seq_one_letter_code
_entity_poly.pdbx_strand_id
1 'polypeptide(L)'
;MVYREIFVPVDNSQHSDWAVDRAIEMCRKSDGRITGNHVYAARLHDVRFRQLETGLPAQFQTPEEIKKQRKIHDKLIEKGLQLIADSFLDQLGKRCEAAGVALTR
;
A
#
# COMPACT_ATOMS: atom_id res chain seq x y z
N MET A 1 5.61 -2.65 -31.30
CA MET A 1 6.37 -2.07 -30.17
C MET A 1 6.20 -3.00 -28.99
N VAL A 2 7.27 -3.40 -28.30
CA VAL A 2 7.17 -4.29 -27.14
C VAL A 2 7.52 -3.46 -25.90
N TYR A 3 6.60 -3.37 -24.94
CA TYR A 3 6.83 -2.66 -23.68
C TYR A 3 7.81 -3.45 -22.82
N ARG A 4 8.92 -2.84 -22.40
CA ARG A 4 9.93 -3.48 -21.53
C ARG A 4 9.89 -3.02 -20.08
N GLU A 5 9.28 -1.87 -19.81
CA GLU A 5 9.11 -1.32 -18.47
C GLU A 5 7.61 -1.14 -18.23
N ILE A 6 7.05 -1.92 -17.31
CA ILE A 6 5.61 -1.94 -17.04
C ILE A 6 5.38 -1.56 -15.58
N PHE A 7 4.63 -0.48 -15.37
CA PHE A 7 4.21 -0.06 -14.04
C PHE A 7 2.88 -0.74 -13.68
N VAL A 8 2.82 -1.39 -12.51
CA VAL A 8 1.65 -2.13 -12.07
C VAL A 8 1.27 -1.72 -10.64
N PRO A 9 0.16 -0.97 -10.47
CA PRO A 9 -0.39 -0.73 -9.15
C PRO A 9 -1.08 -2.00 -8.63
N VAL A 10 -0.85 -2.31 -7.35
CA VAL A 10 -1.46 -3.44 -6.64
C VAL A 10 -2.26 -2.92 -5.46
N ASP A 11 -3.43 -3.50 -5.21
CA ASP A 11 -4.33 -3.13 -4.10
C ASP A 11 -5.03 -4.36 -3.48
N ASN A 12 -4.54 -5.56 -3.81
CA ASN A 12 -5.10 -6.85 -3.40
C ASN A 12 -6.55 -7.09 -3.88
N SER A 13 -7.00 -6.32 -4.88
CA SER A 13 -8.21 -6.63 -5.64
C SER A 13 -7.92 -7.63 -6.75
N GLN A 14 -8.94 -8.38 -7.15
CA GLN A 14 -8.90 -9.27 -8.30
C GLN A 14 -8.50 -8.53 -9.60
N HIS A 15 -8.85 -7.25 -9.73
CA HIS A 15 -8.53 -6.47 -10.92
C HIS A 15 -7.03 -6.16 -10.98
N SER A 16 -6.42 -5.84 -9.82
CA SER A 16 -4.97 -5.72 -9.73
C SER A 16 -4.28 -7.04 -10.03
N ASP A 17 -4.84 -8.17 -9.60
CA ASP A 17 -4.29 -9.49 -9.91
C ASP A 17 -4.26 -9.78 -11.41
N TRP A 18 -5.33 -9.47 -12.14
CA TRP A 18 -5.37 -9.61 -13.59
C TRP A 18 -4.37 -8.69 -14.30
N ALA A 19 -4.18 -7.47 -13.77
CA ALA A 19 -3.18 -6.54 -14.30
C ALA A 19 -1.77 -7.11 -14.13
N VAL A 20 -1.47 -7.71 -12.96
CA VAL A 20 -0.19 -8.39 -12.70
C VAL A 20 0.02 -9.55 -13.67
N ASP A 21 -0.98 -10.42 -13.87
CA ASP A 21 -0.88 -11.54 -14.81
C ASP A 21 -0.54 -11.06 -16.23
N ARG A 22 -1.24 -10.01 -16.68
CA ARG A 22 -1.01 -9.43 -18.00
C ARG A 22 0.37 -8.79 -18.12
N ALA A 23 0.82 -8.08 -17.09
CA ALA A 23 2.15 -7.48 -17.08
C ALA A 23 3.25 -8.54 -17.15
N ILE A 24 3.11 -9.64 -16.39
CA ILE A 24 4.03 -10.78 -16.45
C ILE A 24 4.05 -11.40 -17.85
N GLU A 25 2.88 -11.61 -18.47
CA GLU A 25 2.78 -12.14 -19.83
C GLU A 25 3.54 -11.27 -20.85
N MET A 26 3.40 -9.95 -20.74
CA MET A 26 4.08 -8.99 -21.60
C MET A 26 5.60 -9.01 -21.36
N CYS A 27 6.05 -8.91 -20.09
CA CYS A 27 7.47 -8.87 -19.74
C CYS A 27 8.22 -10.15 -20.12
N ARG A 28 7.58 -11.32 -20.03
CA ARG A 28 8.20 -12.60 -20.44
C ARG A 28 8.50 -12.65 -21.95
N LYS A 29 7.68 -12.01 -22.78
CA LYS A 29 7.90 -11.96 -24.24
C LYS A 29 8.94 -10.91 -24.63
N SER A 30 9.26 -9.97 -23.74
CA SER A 30 10.06 -8.79 -24.03
C SER A 30 11.41 -8.74 -23.30
N ASP A 31 11.68 -9.72 -22.44
CA ASP A 31 12.75 -9.62 -21.43
C ASP A 31 12.66 -8.28 -20.68
N GLY A 32 11.46 -8.00 -20.18
CA GLY A 32 11.09 -6.74 -19.52
C GLY A 32 11.07 -6.84 -17.99
N ARG A 33 10.76 -5.72 -17.34
CA ARG A 33 10.68 -5.55 -15.90
C ARG A 33 9.34 -4.94 -15.50
N ILE A 34 8.89 -5.33 -14.31
CA ILE A 34 7.74 -4.74 -13.65
C ILE A 34 8.24 -3.76 -12.56
N THR A 35 7.63 -2.58 -12.49
CA THR A 35 7.70 -1.71 -11.31
C THR A 35 6.35 -1.79 -10.59
N GLY A 36 6.35 -2.41 -9.41
CA GLY A 36 5.17 -2.52 -8.57
C GLY A 36 4.94 -1.25 -7.75
N ASN A 37 3.69 -0.95 -7.41
CA ASN A 37 3.37 0.15 -6.51
C ASN A 37 2.08 -0.13 -5.73
N HIS A 38 2.00 0.34 -4.49
CA HIS A 38 0.75 0.46 -3.75
C HIS A 38 0.59 1.89 -3.23
N VAL A 39 -0.63 2.40 -3.26
CA VAL A 39 -0.97 3.73 -2.73
C VAL A 39 -2.02 3.58 -1.64
N TYR A 40 -1.80 4.22 -0.51
CA TYR A 40 -2.73 4.25 0.62
C TYR A 40 -3.03 5.69 1.07
N ALA A 41 -4.21 5.90 1.65
CA ALA A 41 -4.71 7.22 2.02
C ALA A 41 -4.36 7.60 3.47
N ALA A 42 -3.08 7.79 3.81
CA ALA A 42 -2.67 8.11 5.19
C ALA A 42 -3.35 9.38 5.74
N ARG A 43 -3.50 10.41 4.92
CA ARG A 43 -4.14 11.68 5.31
C ARG A 43 -5.63 11.52 5.67
N LEU A 44 -6.33 10.54 5.08
CA LEU A 44 -7.73 10.29 5.41
C LEU A 44 -7.90 9.90 6.88
N HIS A 45 -6.96 9.13 7.41
CA HIS A 45 -7.00 8.68 8.80
C HIS A 45 -6.81 9.83 9.80
N ASP A 46 -5.93 10.80 9.54
CA ASP A 46 -5.81 12.02 10.37
C ASP A 46 -7.14 12.79 10.43
N VAL A 47 -7.77 13.00 9.27
CA VAL A 47 -9.07 13.68 9.19
C VAL A 47 -10.14 12.93 10.00
N ARG A 48 -10.18 11.60 9.88
CA ARG A 48 -11.14 10.77 10.62
C ARG A 48 -10.87 10.76 12.11
N PHE A 49 -9.62 10.69 12.54
CA PHE A 49 -9.27 10.74 13.95
C PHE A 49 -9.76 12.05 14.59
N ARG A 50 -9.51 13.19 13.94
CA ARG A 50 -9.95 14.50 14.45
C ARG A 50 -11.45 14.62 14.61
N GLN A 51 -12.22 14.04 13.69
CA GLN A 51 -13.69 14.02 13.78
C GLN A 51 -14.21 13.21 14.97
N LEU A 52 -13.41 12.25 15.48
CA LEU A 52 -13.76 11.38 16.59
C LEU A 52 -13.25 11.86 17.94
N GLU A 53 -12.45 12.94 17.99
CA GLU A 53 -11.84 13.45 19.23
C GLU A 53 -12.87 13.79 20.31
N THR A 54 -14.02 14.35 19.92
CA THR A 54 -15.11 14.68 20.84
C THR A 54 -15.80 13.45 21.43
N GLY A 55 -15.65 12.29 20.79
CA GLY A 55 -16.17 11.00 21.25
C GLY A 55 -15.21 10.24 22.17
N LEU A 56 -14.01 10.76 22.43
CA LEU A 56 -13.05 10.10 23.33
C LEU A 56 -13.54 10.14 24.79
N PRO A 57 -13.25 9.11 25.60
CA PRO A 57 -13.54 9.09 27.03
C PRO A 57 -13.00 10.33 27.75
N ALA A 58 -13.69 10.79 28.81
CA ALA A 58 -13.39 12.03 29.52
C ALA A 58 -11.92 12.17 29.95
N GLN A 59 -11.27 11.07 30.36
CA GLN A 59 -9.85 11.05 30.74
C GLN A 59 -8.88 11.43 29.61
N PHE A 60 -9.32 11.40 28.35
CA PHE A 60 -8.52 11.73 27.17
C PHE A 60 -8.89 13.07 26.52
N GLN A 61 -9.86 13.81 27.07
CA GLN A 61 -10.37 15.05 26.45
C GLN A 61 -9.53 16.30 26.77
N THR A 62 -8.52 16.20 27.64
CA THR A 62 -7.61 17.33 27.89
C THR A 62 -6.76 17.62 26.64
N PRO A 63 -6.38 18.88 26.38
CA PRO A 63 -5.56 19.22 25.21
C PRO A 63 -4.25 18.41 25.12
N GLU A 64 -3.60 18.15 26.25
CA GLU A 64 -2.39 17.35 26.34
C GLU A 64 -2.63 15.89 25.94
N GLU A 65 -3.69 15.26 26.45
CA GLU A 65 -4.02 13.87 26.12
C GLU A 65 -4.49 13.75 24.67
N ILE A 66 -5.31 14.66 24.13
CA ILE A 66 -5.66 14.68 22.71
C ILE A 66 -4.41 14.73 21.82
N LYS A 67 -3.46 15.62 22.13
CA LYS A 67 -2.19 15.72 21.38
C LYS A 67 -1.38 14.42 21.43
N LYS A 68 -1.37 13.75 22.58
CA LYS A 68 -0.72 12.45 22.76
C LYS A 68 -1.44 11.36 21.97
N GLN A 69 -2.76 11.32 21.99
CA GLN A 69 -3.55 10.35 21.21
C GLN A 69 -3.34 10.51 19.71
N ARG A 70 -3.29 11.75 19.18
CA ARG A 70 -2.92 12.02 17.77
C ARG A 70 -1.58 11.38 17.43
N LYS A 71 -0.54 11.65 18.22
CA LYS A 71 0.80 11.13 17.98
C LYS A 71 0.87 9.60 18.04
N ILE A 72 0.08 8.96 18.91
CA ILE A 72 -0.01 7.50 18.98
C ILE A 72 -0.72 6.97 17.74
N HIS A 73 -1.87 7.53 17.39
CA HIS A 73 -2.66 7.16 16.22
C HIS A 73 -1.84 7.27 14.93
N ASP A 74 -1.17 8.40 14.68
CA ASP A 74 -0.39 8.64 13.47
C ASP A 74 0.68 7.56 13.27
N LYS A 75 1.40 7.21 14.34
CA LYS A 75 2.41 6.15 14.32
C LYS A 75 1.82 4.76 14.05
N LEU A 76 0.63 4.47 14.59
CA LEU A 76 -0.03 3.19 14.40
C LEU A 76 -0.53 3.05 12.96
N ILE A 77 -1.13 4.11 12.40
CA ILE A 77 -1.61 4.12 11.02
C ILE A 77 -0.46 4.05 10.03
N GLU A 78 0.60 4.84 10.22
CA GLU A 78 1.77 4.83 9.33
C GLU A 78 2.36 3.42 9.22
N LYS A 79 2.65 2.80 10.38
CA LYS A 79 3.18 1.43 10.41
C LYS A 79 2.21 0.41 9.86
N GLY A 80 0.92 0.53 10.18
CA GLY A 80 -0.10 -0.40 9.71
C GLY A 80 -0.27 -0.36 8.20
N LEU A 81 -0.36 0.84 7.62
CA LEU A 81 -0.49 1.01 6.17
C LEU A 81 0.77 0.59 5.43
N GLN A 82 1.97 0.84 5.99
CA GLN A 82 3.22 0.34 5.44
C GLN A 82 3.24 -1.20 5.40
N LEU A 83 2.88 -1.88 6.49
CA LEU A 83 2.85 -3.35 6.54
C LEU A 83 1.87 -3.95 5.52
N ILE A 84 0.71 -3.30 5.31
CA ILE A 84 -0.26 -3.72 4.29
C ILE A 84 0.32 -3.53 2.89
N ALA A 85 0.95 -2.38 2.62
CA ALA A 85 1.61 -2.09 1.35
C ALA A 85 2.69 -3.12 1.03
N ASP A 86 3.55 -3.39 2.00
CA ASP A 86 4.63 -4.38 1.88
C ASP A 86 4.06 -5.78 1.59
N SER A 87 2.97 -6.16 2.27
CA SER A 87 2.30 -7.44 2.03
C SER A 87 1.79 -7.60 0.59
N PHE A 88 1.23 -6.55 0.00
CA PHE A 88 0.73 -6.59 -1.38
C PHE A 88 1.88 -6.65 -2.39
N LEU A 89 2.93 -5.86 -2.17
CA LEU A 89 4.14 -5.89 -3.01
C LEU A 89 4.92 -7.21 -2.89
N ASP A 90 4.86 -7.88 -1.73
CA ASP A 90 5.41 -9.22 -1.54
C ASP A 90 4.66 -10.28 -2.35
N GLN A 91 3.32 -10.19 -2.44
CA GLN A 91 2.55 -11.10 -3.29
C GLN A 91 2.89 -10.92 -4.78
N LEU A 92 3.00 -9.67 -5.24
CA LEU A 92 3.52 -9.36 -6.58
C LEU A 92 4.92 -9.95 -6.78
N GLY A 93 5.79 -9.77 -5.79
CA GLY A 93 7.14 -10.34 -5.74
C GLY A 93 7.18 -11.84 -6.02
N LYS A 94 6.40 -12.60 -5.26
CA LYS A 94 6.33 -14.07 -5.40
C LYS A 94 5.87 -14.49 -6.80
N ARG A 95 4.93 -13.75 -7.40
CA ARG A 95 4.43 -14.02 -8.76
C ARG A 95 5.48 -13.72 -9.82
N CYS A 96 6.19 -12.59 -9.69
CA CYS A 96 7.30 -12.24 -10.59
C CYS A 96 8.45 -13.26 -10.49
N GLU A 97 8.82 -13.66 -9.27
CA GLU A 97 9.86 -14.67 -9.02
C GLU A 97 9.50 -16.01 -9.66
N ALA A 98 8.28 -16.51 -9.43
CA ALA A 98 7.80 -17.75 -10.03
C ALA A 98 7.75 -17.71 -11.57
N ALA A 99 7.59 -16.52 -12.15
CA ALA A 99 7.54 -16.31 -13.59
C ALA A 99 8.90 -15.95 -14.22
N GLY A 100 9.96 -15.78 -13.43
CA GLY A 100 11.27 -15.33 -13.90
C GLY A 100 11.28 -13.89 -14.44
N VAL A 101 10.39 -13.02 -13.94
CA VAL A 101 10.28 -11.62 -14.36
C VAL A 101 10.94 -10.72 -13.33
N ALA A 102 11.78 -9.79 -13.78
CA ALA A 102 12.45 -8.85 -12.88
C ALA A 102 11.46 -7.83 -12.29
N LEU A 103 11.65 -7.46 -11.02
CA LEU A 103 10.78 -6.56 -10.27
C LEU A 103 11.56 -5.44 -9.58
N THR A 104 11.01 -4.23 -9.63
CA THR A 104 11.30 -3.11 -8.71
C THR A 104 10.04 -2.86 -7.87
N ARG A 105 10.20 -2.57 -6.57
CA ARG A 105 9.09 -2.29 -5.64
C ARG A 105 9.20 -0.87 -5.11
#